data_AF-X0WYB2-F1
#
_entry.id   AF-X0WYB2-F1
#
_cell.length_a   1.000
_cell.length_b   1.000
_cell.length_c   1.000
_cell.angle_alpha   90.00
_cell.angle_beta   90.00
_cell.angle_gamma   90.00
#
_symmetry.space_group_name_H-M   'P 1'
#
loop_
_entity.id
_entity.type
_entity.pdbx_description
1 polymer ?
#
loop_
_entity_poly.entity_id
_entity_poly.type
_entity_poly.pdbx_seq_one_letter_code
_entity_poly.pdbx_strand_id
1 'polypeptide(L)'
;RVGLDPHQVVVASTGVIGTFLPMERMRHGIEAIELSAGGGLEFAQGIMTTDTRPKQSAVRFERYTVGGACKGAGMIHPNMATMLAFLTTDAPVAAPFLSQTLKEAVDVSFNMIDVDSDTSTNDMVVVMANGLAGGEEIGDGHPMAPVFASALTQVCTDLAKAIVADAEGGTKVVEATVVGAASTEDARRAAREVVRSLAVKTAVYGHDPNWGRVLAAVGNSGCRMEEARTTLCLVDDQGGE
;
A
#
# COMPACT_ATOMS: atom_id res chain seq x y z
N ARG A 1 15.57 -21.28 13.95
CA ARG A 1 15.78 -22.10 12.73
C ARG A 1 16.70 -21.44 11.71
N VAL A 2 16.59 -20.13 11.47
CA VAL A 2 17.37 -19.41 10.44
C VAL A 2 18.74 -18.89 10.90
N GLY A 3 19.19 -19.21 12.12
CA GLY A 3 20.51 -18.81 12.63
C GLY A 3 20.69 -17.31 12.88
N LEU A 4 19.60 -16.55 12.99
CA LEU A 4 19.60 -15.10 13.22
C LEU A 4 19.38 -14.76 14.70
N ASP A 5 19.82 -13.56 15.08
CA ASP A 5 19.42 -12.98 16.36
C ASP A 5 17.90 -12.77 16.39
N PRO A 6 17.19 -13.11 17.49
CA PRO A 6 15.74 -12.92 17.59
C PRO A 6 15.27 -11.49 17.27
N HIS A 7 16.08 -10.47 17.56
CA HIS A 7 15.78 -9.07 17.28
C HIS A 7 15.92 -8.69 15.80
N GLN A 8 16.46 -9.58 14.96
CA GLN A 8 16.51 -9.43 13.51
C GLN A 8 15.30 -10.05 12.81
N VAL A 9 14.35 -10.63 13.56
CA VAL A 9 13.16 -11.27 13.01
C VAL A 9 11.93 -10.41 13.30
N VAL A 10 11.32 -9.90 12.24
CA VAL A 10 10.04 -9.17 12.35
C VAL A 10 8.89 -10.17 12.48
N VAL A 11 7.96 -9.88 13.38
CA VAL A 11 6.74 -10.66 13.59
C VAL A 11 5.52 -9.82 13.21
N ALA A 12 4.71 -10.34 12.29
CA ALA A 12 3.45 -9.74 11.89
C ALA A 12 2.30 -10.73 12.13
N SER A 13 1.12 -10.21 12.47
CA SER A 13 -0.07 -11.01 12.70
C SER A 13 -1.30 -10.29 12.17
N THR A 14 -2.23 -11.03 11.60
CA THR A 14 -3.49 -10.52 11.05
C THR A 14 -4.56 -11.61 11.16
N GLY A 15 -5.82 -11.23 11.33
CA GLY A 15 -6.94 -12.14 11.50
C GLY A 15 -7.86 -11.76 12.64
N VAL A 16 -8.45 -12.76 13.29
CA VAL A 16 -9.48 -12.56 14.32
C VAL A 16 -8.88 -11.97 15.60
N ILE A 17 -9.41 -10.82 16.03
CA ILE A 17 -9.04 -10.16 17.29
C ILE A 17 -9.58 -10.98 18.49
N GLY A 18 -8.82 -11.03 19.58
CA GLY A 18 -9.25 -11.65 20.83
C GLY A 18 -9.19 -13.18 20.86
N THR A 19 -8.54 -13.80 19.86
CA THR A 19 -8.33 -15.25 19.79
C THR A 19 -6.86 -15.58 20.02
N PHE A 20 -6.58 -16.53 20.92
CA PHE A 20 -5.22 -17.00 21.13
C PHE A 20 -4.69 -17.77 19.91
N LEU A 21 -3.39 -17.61 19.65
CA LEU A 21 -2.70 -18.35 18.60
C LEU A 21 -2.70 -19.86 18.92
N PRO A 22 -2.94 -20.74 17.94
CA PRO A 22 -2.87 -22.19 18.14
C PRO A 22 -1.40 -22.65 18.21
N MET A 23 -0.75 -22.40 19.34
CA MET A 23 0.71 -22.53 19.51
C MET A 23 1.26 -23.92 19.16
N GLU A 24 0.54 -25.00 19.47
CA GLU A 24 0.97 -26.35 19.10
C GLU A 24 1.04 -26.53 17.58
N ARG A 25 0.02 -26.04 16.84
CA ARG A 25 0.03 -26.08 15.36
C ARG A 25 1.16 -25.22 14.80
N MET A 26 1.40 -24.05 15.39
CA MET A 26 2.48 -23.17 14.98
C MET A 26 3.86 -23.80 15.17
N ARG A 27 4.12 -24.45 16.32
CA ARG A 27 5.41 -25.13 16.56
C ARG A 27 5.71 -26.18 15.52
N HIS A 28 4.74 -27.05 15.22
CA HIS A 28 4.87 -28.06 14.17
C HIS A 28 5.08 -27.42 12.79
N GLY A 29 4.32 -26.37 12.47
CA GLY A 29 4.47 -25.64 11.21
C GLY A 29 5.87 -25.02 11.07
N ILE A 30 6.38 -24.40 12.14
CA ILE A 30 7.72 -23.80 12.17
C ILE A 30 8.80 -24.84 11.90
N GLU A 31 8.67 -26.06 12.43
CA GLU A 31 9.60 -27.18 12.18
C GLU A 31 9.57 -27.71 10.74
N ALA A 32 8.43 -27.55 10.05
CA ALA A 32 8.24 -27.99 8.67
C ALA A 32 8.67 -26.97 7.59
N ILE A 33 9.02 -25.74 7.96
CA ILE A 33 9.44 -24.70 7.00
C ILE A 33 10.70 -25.14 6.24
N GLU A 34 10.66 -25.03 4.92
CA GLU A 34 11.82 -25.13 4.02
C GLU A 34 12.09 -23.76 3.40
N LEU A 35 13.35 -23.32 3.39
CA LEU A 35 13.74 -22.04 2.81
C LEU A 35 13.99 -22.18 1.31
N SER A 36 13.41 -21.30 0.51
CA SER A 36 13.57 -21.28 -0.94
C SER A 36 13.69 -19.85 -1.44
N ALA A 37 14.52 -19.65 -2.46
CA ALA A 37 14.63 -18.36 -3.17
C ALA A 37 13.42 -18.09 -4.10
N GLY A 38 12.62 -19.13 -4.42
CA GLY A 38 11.47 -19.03 -5.32
C GLY A 38 10.11 -18.93 -4.62
N GLY A 39 10.07 -18.89 -3.28
CA GLY A 39 8.83 -19.02 -2.48
C GLY A 39 7.94 -17.78 -2.40
N GLY A 40 8.08 -16.84 -3.35
CA GLY A 40 7.40 -15.55 -3.28
C GLY A 40 5.88 -15.68 -3.36
N LEU A 41 5.37 -16.55 -4.25
CA LEU A 41 3.94 -16.76 -4.43
C LEU A 41 3.32 -17.47 -3.22
N GLU A 42 4.00 -18.50 -2.71
CA GLU A 42 3.60 -19.22 -1.51
C GLU A 42 3.57 -18.29 -0.28
N PHE A 43 4.53 -17.37 -0.18
CA PHE A 43 4.51 -16.33 0.84
C PHE A 43 3.29 -15.41 0.68
N ALA A 44 3.03 -14.90 -0.53
CA ALA A 44 1.89 -14.03 -0.80
C ALA A 44 0.55 -14.72 -0.48
N GLN A 45 0.42 -16.01 -0.78
CA GLN A 45 -0.74 -16.82 -0.42
C GLN A 45 -0.84 -17.07 1.09
N GLY A 46 0.29 -17.31 1.76
CA GLY A 46 0.33 -17.61 3.19
C GLY A 46 -0.06 -16.45 4.11
N ILE A 47 -0.02 -15.21 3.63
CA ILE A 47 -0.39 -14.01 4.41
C ILE A 47 -1.84 -13.54 4.18
N MET A 48 -2.56 -14.14 3.22
CA MET A 48 -3.95 -13.77 2.89
C MET A 48 -4.93 -14.07 4.03
N THR A 49 -6.02 -13.30 4.12
CA THR A 49 -7.18 -13.62 4.97
C THR A 49 -8.47 -13.65 4.16
N THR A 50 -9.04 -12.48 3.90
CA THR A 50 -10.28 -12.26 3.16
C THR A 50 -10.00 -11.83 1.72
N ASP A 51 -8.73 -11.62 1.41
CA ASP A 51 -8.18 -11.47 0.07
C ASP A 51 -8.70 -12.58 -0.85
N THR A 52 -9.10 -12.24 -2.08
CA THR A 52 -9.54 -13.24 -3.07
C THR A 52 -8.41 -13.70 -3.98
N ARG A 53 -7.29 -12.98 -3.99
CA ARG A 53 -6.09 -13.29 -4.78
C ARG A 53 -4.80 -12.81 -4.08
N PRO A 54 -3.67 -13.50 -4.31
CA PRO A 54 -2.37 -13.03 -3.86
C PRO A 54 -1.98 -11.73 -4.58
N LYS A 55 -1.28 -10.84 -3.88
CA LYS A 55 -0.87 -9.53 -4.39
C LYS A 55 0.66 -9.41 -4.36
N GLN A 56 1.26 -9.22 -5.52
CA GLN A 56 2.71 -9.12 -5.69
C GLN A 56 3.03 -8.05 -6.74
N SER A 57 4.16 -7.36 -6.55
CA SER A 57 4.73 -6.47 -7.57
C SER A 57 6.26 -6.55 -7.50
N ALA A 58 6.91 -6.39 -8.65
CA ALA A 58 8.36 -6.29 -8.74
C ALA A 58 8.76 -5.38 -9.90
N VAL A 59 9.78 -4.57 -9.65
CA VAL A 59 10.38 -3.66 -10.62
C VAL A 59 11.89 -3.93 -10.67
N ARG A 60 12.42 -4.01 -11.88
CA ARG A 60 13.86 -4.05 -12.13
C ARG A 60 14.32 -2.70 -12.65
N PHE A 61 15.42 -2.19 -12.11
CA PHE A 61 16.08 -0.96 -12.56
C PHE A 61 17.58 -1.21 -12.56
N GLU A 62 18.25 -0.90 -13.67
CA GLU A 62 19.64 -1.30 -13.89
C GLU A 62 19.83 -2.81 -13.65
N ARG A 63 20.66 -3.16 -12.65
CA ARG A 63 20.93 -4.53 -12.19
C ARG A 63 20.19 -4.92 -10.92
N TYR A 64 19.47 -3.98 -10.31
CA TYR A 64 18.78 -4.14 -9.04
C TYR A 64 17.32 -4.49 -9.23
N THR A 65 16.76 -5.16 -8.23
CA THR A 65 15.34 -5.53 -8.16
C THR A 65 14.76 -5.02 -6.85
N VAL A 66 13.58 -4.42 -6.92
CA VAL A 66 12.71 -4.22 -5.76
C VAL A 66 11.45 -5.03 -6.02
N GLY A 67 11.04 -5.84 -5.06
CA GLY A 67 9.79 -6.59 -5.16
C GLY A 67 9.12 -6.73 -3.81
N GLY A 68 7.89 -7.18 -3.80
CA GLY A 68 7.18 -7.42 -2.56
C GLY A 68 5.83 -8.06 -2.74
N ALA A 69 5.24 -8.39 -1.60
CA ALA A 69 3.89 -8.93 -1.50
C ALA A 69 3.13 -8.18 -0.40
N CYS A 70 1.82 -8.08 -0.56
CA CYS A 70 0.96 -7.52 0.48
C CYS A 70 -0.33 -8.34 0.64
N LYS A 71 -1.05 -8.03 1.72
CA LYS A 71 -2.40 -8.53 2.00
C LYS A 71 -3.25 -7.40 2.54
N GLY A 72 -4.57 -7.54 2.41
CA GLY A 72 -5.57 -6.56 2.80
C GLY A 72 -6.70 -6.54 1.77
N ALA A 73 -7.94 -6.54 2.26
CA ALA A 73 -9.16 -6.46 1.46
C ALA A 73 -10.30 -5.78 2.22
N GLY A 74 -10.31 -5.84 3.56
CA GLY A 74 -11.19 -5.10 4.46
C GLY A 74 -10.43 -4.53 5.67
N MET A 75 -11.09 -3.65 6.41
CA MET A 75 -10.55 -2.76 7.45
C MET A 75 -9.39 -1.90 6.92
N ILE A 76 -9.58 -1.23 5.78
CA ILE A 76 -8.55 -0.44 5.12
C ILE A 76 -8.93 1.05 5.18
N HIS A 77 -8.43 1.76 6.19
CA HIS A 77 -8.42 3.23 6.26
C HIS A 77 -7.11 3.79 6.85
N PRO A 78 -6.05 3.85 6.05
CA PRO A 78 -4.69 3.99 6.53
C PRO A 78 -4.38 5.39 7.05
N ASN A 79 -4.28 5.44 8.38
CA ASN A 79 -3.29 6.22 9.11
C ASN A 79 -2.22 5.24 9.63
N MET A 80 -1.70 4.42 8.69
CA MET A 80 -1.40 2.97 8.83
C MET A 80 -2.68 2.16 9.16
N ALA A 81 -3.30 1.43 8.19
CA ALA A 81 -4.52 0.57 8.32
C ALA A 81 -4.34 -0.81 7.66
N THR A 82 -5.31 -1.75 7.83
CA THR A 82 -5.17 -3.24 7.87
C THR A 82 -4.48 -3.84 6.68
N MET A 83 -3.17 -3.64 6.61
CA MET A 83 -2.35 -4.24 5.58
C MET A 83 -1.08 -4.76 6.20
N LEU A 84 -0.61 -5.87 5.65
CA LEU A 84 0.77 -6.29 5.81
C LEU A 84 1.42 -6.20 4.43
N ALA A 85 2.56 -5.52 4.33
CA ALA A 85 3.32 -5.39 3.11
C ALA A 85 4.79 -5.66 3.40
N PHE A 86 5.39 -6.55 2.62
CA PHE A 86 6.77 -6.97 2.79
C PHE A 86 7.49 -6.79 1.48
N LEU A 87 8.52 -5.94 1.52
CA LEU A 87 9.31 -5.50 0.38
C LEU A 87 10.74 -6.02 0.56
N THR A 88 11.36 -6.40 -0.54
CA THR A 88 12.74 -6.88 -0.59
C THR A 88 13.48 -6.26 -1.76
N THR A 89 14.76 -5.98 -1.56
CA THR A 89 15.65 -5.55 -2.64
C THR A 89 17.04 -6.16 -2.50
N ASP A 90 17.67 -6.40 -3.63
CA ASP A 90 19.06 -6.84 -3.74
C ASP A 90 20.06 -5.66 -3.86
N ALA A 91 19.58 -4.42 -3.94
CA ALA A 91 20.41 -3.22 -3.98
C ALA A 91 21.15 -2.99 -2.64
N PRO A 92 22.41 -2.53 -2.67
CA PRO A 92 23.08 -2.04 -1.47
C PRO A 92 22.54 -0.65 -1.15
N VAL A 93 21.76 -0.52 -0.08
CA VAL A 93 21.10 0.75 0.28
C VAL A 93 21.40 1.11 1.72
N ALA A 94 21.83 2.34 1.96
CA ALA A 94 22.09 2.84 3.29
C ALA A 94 20.80 2.84 4.12
N ALA A 95 20.84 2.28 5.33
CA ALA A 95 19.65 2.10 6.17
C ALA A 95 18.88 3.41 6.48
N PRO A 96 19.52 4.57 6.77
CA PRO A 96 18.81 5.82 6.98
C PRO A 96 18.03 6.28 5.74
N PHE A 97 18.66 6.17 4.56
CA PHE A 97 18.03 6.50 3.29
C PHE A 97 16.85 5.56 3.00
N LEU A 98 17.05 4.25 3.14
CA LEU A 98 16.00 3.24 2.94
C LEU A 98 14.76 3.50 3.83
N SER A 99 14.97 3.85 5.10
CA SER A 99 13.91 4.16 6.05
C SER A 99 13.11 5.40 5.61
N GLN A 100 13.81 6.48 5.24
CA GLN A 100 13.17 7.72 4.78
C GLN A 100 12.42 7.50 3.46
N THR A 101 13.04 6.82 2.49
CA THR A 101 12.41 6.52 1.19
C THR A 101 11.19 5.62 1.35
N LEU A 102 11.23 4.63 2.25
CA LEU A 102 10.06 3.81 2.53
C LEU A 102 8.91 4.67 3.08
N LYS A 103 9.18 5.56 4.04
CA LYS A 103 8.16 6.43 4.61
C LYS A 103 7.50 7.30 3.55
N GLU A 104 8.30 7.92 2.68
CA GLU A 104 7.80 8.74 1.57
C GLU A 104 6.96 7.92 0.57
N ALA A 105 7.44 6.73 0.21
CA ALA A 105 6.71 5.81 -0.67
C ALA A 105 5.36 5.41 -0.06
N VAL A 106 5.34 5.03 1.22
CA VAL A 106 4.12 4.65 1.96
C VAL A 106 3.13 5.82 2.02
N ASP A 107 3.62 7.04 2.25
CA ASP A 107 2.79 8.25 2.36
C ASP A 107 2.01 8.60 1.08
N VAL A 108 2.54 8.22 -0.09
CA VAL A 108 1.89 8.46 -1.39
C VAL A 108 1.19 7.22 -1.97
N SER A 109 1.30 6.06 -1.32
CA SER A 109 0.73 4.80 -1.80
C SER A 109 -0.26 4.19 -0.79
N PHE A 110 0.22 3.36 0.14
CA PHE A 110 -0.61 2.68 1.13
C PHE A 110 -1.38 3.68 2.00
N ASN A 111 -0.82 4.83 2.36
CA ASN A 111 -1.56 5.85 3.13
C ASN A 111 -2.59 6.62 2.27
N MET A 112 -2.76 6.31 0.99
CA MET A 112 -3.70 7.00 0.09
C MET A 112 -4.90 6.16 -0.34
N ILE A 113 -4.99 4.89 0.08
CA ILE A 113 -6.10 4.00 -0.27
C ILE A 113 -7.16 3.96 0.83
N ASP A 114 -8.41 3.59 0.50
CA ASP A 114 -9.49 3.40 1.48
C ASP A 114 -10.52 2.38 0.97
N VAL A 115 -10.90 1.41 1.81
CA VAL A 115 -11.99 0.47 1.53
C VAL A 115 -13.24 0.82 2.34
N ASP A 116 -13.14 0.87 3.66
CA ASP A 116 -14.30 0.91 4.57
C ASP A 116 -14.18 1.92 5.72
N SER A 117 -13.19 2.81 5.67
CA SER A 117 -12.94 3.82 6.72
C SER A 117 -12.54 3.28 8.11
N ASP A 118 -12.29 1.98 8.24
CA ASP A 118 -11.82 1.36 9.49
C ASP A 118 -10.30 1.16 9.50
N THR A 119 -9.61 1.73 10.50
CA THR A 119 -8.15 1.57 10.69
C THR A 119 -7.83 0.32 11.51
N SER A 120 -6.81 -0.46 11.12
CA SER A 120 -6.42 -1.65 11.89
C SER A 120 -5.76 -1.35 13.23
N THR A 121 -5.49 -2.44 13.94
CA THR A 121 -4.58 -2.47 15.09
C THR A 121 -3.20 -3.06 14.77
N ASN A 122 -2.93 -3.56 13.54
CA ASN A 122 -1.77 -4.41 13.25
C ASN A 122 -0.94 -4.04 12.00
N ASP A 123 -0.99 -2.78 11.57
CA ASP A 123 -0.43 -2.41 10.27
C ASP A 123 1.06 -2.38 10.22
N MET A 124 1.61 -2.94 9.13
CA MET A 124 3.04 -3.10 9.03
C MET A 124 3.49 -3.14 7.57
N VAL A 125 4.37 -2.19 7.23
CA VAL A 125 5.18 -2.23 6.02
C VAL A 125 6.62 -2.50 6.43
N VAL A 126 7.25 -3.52 5.84
CA VAL A 126 8.66 -3.86 6.07
C VAL A 126 9.40 -3.82 4.75
N VAL A 127 10.61 -3.27 4.74
CA VAL A 127 11.55 -3.38 3.62
C VAL A 127 12.85 -4.00 4.09
N MET A 128 13.38 -4.95 3.32
CA MET A 128 14.67 -5.60 3.58
C MET A 128 15.58 -5.44 2.36
N ALA A 129 16.77 -4.89 2.57
CA ALA A 129 17.79 -4.71 1.54
C ALA A 129 19.03 -5.55 1.89
N ASN A 130 19.43 -6.46 1.00
CA ASN A 130 20.52 -7.41 1.30
C ASN A 130 21.84 -7.11 0.58
N GLY A 131 21.86 -6.16 -0.38
CA GLY A 131 23.05 -5.78 -1.12
C GLY A 131 23.70 -6.87 -1.98
N LEU A 132 23.05 -8.02 -2.18
CA LEU A 132 23.62 -9.15 -2.92
C LEU A 132 23.85 -8.85 -4.39
N ALA A 133 23.13 -7.87 -4.96
CA ALA A 133 23.46 -7.41 -6.29
C ALA A 133 24.84 -6.74 -6.30
N GLY A 134 25.36 -6.17 -5.21
CA GLY A 134 26.67 -5.49 -5.12
C GLY A 134 26.62 -4.04 -5.60
N GLY A 135 27.76 -3.38 -5.82
CA GLY A 135 27.83 -1.96 -6.27
C GLY A 135 28.09 -0.96 -5.14
N GLU A 136 28.15 0.33 -5.45
CA GLU A 136 28.26 1.39 -4.44
C GLU A 136 26.94 1.51 -3.66
N GLU A 137 27.04 1.74 -2.35
CA GLU A 137 25.87 1.89 -1.48
C GLU A 137 25.05 3.12 -1.87
N ILE A 138 23.77 2.90 -2.16
CA ILE A 138 22.82 3.94 -2.52
C ILE A 138 22.38 4.65 -1.23
N GLY A 139 22.68 5.94 -1.14
CA GLY A 139 22.22 6.82 -0.08
C GLY A 139 21.96 8.23 -0.60
N ASP A 140 21.86 9.20 0.31
CA ASP A 140 21.65 10.60 -0.05
C ASP A 140 22.75 11.12 -1.00
N GLY A 141 22.34 11.75 -2.10
CA GLY A 141 23.25 12.29 -3.13
C GLY A 141 23.80 11.27 -4.12
N HIS A 142 23.53 9.97 -3.95
CA HIS A 142 23.94 8.96 -4.92
C HIS A 142 23.14 9.12 -6.25
N PRO A 143 23.76 8.98 -7.44
CA PRO A 143 23.06 9.16 -8.72
C PRO A 143 21.83 8.26 -8.92
N MET A 144 21.83 7.07 -8.31
CA MET A 144 20.71 6.12 -8.35
C MET A 144 19.67 6.32 -7.24
N ALA A 145 19.87 7.23 -6.29
CA ALA A 145 18.89 7.52 -5.24
C ALA A 145 17.48 7.83 -5.78
N PRO A 146 17.29 8.74 -6.77
CA PRO A 146 15.96 9.00 -7.31
C PRO A 146 15.36 7.80 -8.07
N VAL A 147 16.18 6.99 -8.73
CA VAL A 147 15.73 5.79 -9.46
C VAL A 147 15.26 4.73 -8.47
N PHE A 148 16.01 4.50 -7.39
CA PHE A 148 15.62 3.60 -6.30
C PHE A 148 14.31 4.05 -5.64
N ALA A 149 14.20 5.34 -5.31
CA ALA A 149 13.00 5.90 -4.69
C ALA A 149 11.76 5.75 -5.59
N SER A 150 11.92 5.98 -6.90
CA SER A 150 10.86 5.77 -7.88
C SER A 150 10.46 4.31 -7.99
N ALA A 151 11.42 3.37 -8.05
CA ALA A 151 11.13 1.94 -8.10
C ALA A 151 10.41 1.43 -6.84
N LEU A 152 10.86 1.86 -5.65
CA LEU A 152 10.21 1.52 -4.38
C LEU A 152 8.79 2.08 -4.33
N THR A 153 8.60 3.35 -4.70
CA THR A 153 7.29 4.00 -4.74
C THR A 153 6.34 3.32 -5.72
N GLN A 154 6.85 2.89 -6.89
CA GLN A 154 6.06 2.15 -7.87
C GLN A 154 5.57 0.82 -7.28
N VAL A 155 6.44 0.01 -6.68
CA VAL A 155 6.04 -1.26 -6.07
C VAL A 155 5.01 -1.05 -4.95
N CYS A 156 5.21 -0.05 -4.08
CA CYS A 156 4.23 0.28 -3.05
C CYS A 156 2.88 0.73 -3.65
N THR A 157 2.90 1.52 -4.73
CA THR A 157 1.69 2.00 -5.43
C THR A 157 0.94 0.85 -6.09
N ASP A 158 1.64 -0.05 -6.78
CA ASP A 158 1.04 -1.22 -7.43
C ASP A 158 0.37 -2.12 -6.40
N LEU A 159 1.04 -2.37 -5.26
CA LEU A 159 0.50 -3.17 -4.17
C LEU A 159 -0.71 -2.48 -3.51
N ALA A 160 -0.66 -1.17 -3.28
CA ALA A 160 -1.78 -0.41 -2.75
C ALA A 160 -3.00 -0.46 -3.69
N LYS A 161 -2.79 -0.32 -5.00
CA LYS A 161 -3.85 -0.49 -6.01
C LYS A 161 -4.39 -1.91 -6.04
N ALA A 162 -3.54 -2.92 -5.89
CA ALA A 162 -3.95 -4.32 -5.81
C ALA A 162 -4.83 -4.62 -4.58
N ILE A 163 -4.61 -3.93 -3.45
CA ILE A 163 -5.48 -3.99 -2.26
C ILE A 163 -6.87 -3.46 -2.61
N VAL A 164 -6.97 -2.23 -3.16
CA VAL A 164 -8.26 -1.61 -3.49
C VAL A 164 -9.02 -2.40 -4.55
N ALA A 165 -8.30 -2.93 -5.55
CA ALA A 165 -8.90 -3.76 -6.59
C ALA A 165 -9.49 -5.08 -6.05
N ASP A 166 -8.98 -5.57 -4.92
CA ASP A 166 -9.43 -6.79 -4.23
C ASP A 166 -10.26 -6.49 -2.97
N ALA A 167 -10.83 -5.27 -2.87
CA ALA A 167 -11.63 -4.86 -1.73
C ALA A 167 -12.81 -5.83 -1.49
N GLU A 168 -13.11 -6.11 -0.22
CA GLU A 168 -14.23 -6.98 0.17
C GLU A 168 -15.56 -6.46 -0.39
N GLY A 169 -16.21 -7.26 -1.25
CA GLY A 169 -17.45 -6.86 -1.92
C GLY A 169 -17.30 -5.74 -2.95
N GLY A 170 -16.06 -5.33 -3.26
CA GLY A 170 -15.75 -4.30 -4.25
C GLY A 170 -16.13 -4.72 -5.66
N THR A 171 -16.77 -3.83 -6.41
CA THR A 171 -17.15 -4.04 -7.82
C THR A 171 -16.47 -3.09 -8.79
N LYS A 172 -15.96 -1.96 -8.30
CA LYS A 172 -15.31 -0.89 -9.07
C LYS A 172 -14.20 -0.27 -8.21
N VAL A 173 -13.17 0.24 -8.86
CA VAL A 173 -12.12 1.05 -8.23
C VAL A 173 -12.41 2.51 -8.51
N VAL A 174 -12.22 3.37 -7.51
CA VAL A 174 -12.35 4.82 -7.64
C VAL A 174 -11.01 5.45 -7.35
N GLU A 175 -10.47 6.21 -8.30
CA GLU A 175 -9.29 7.04 -8.12
C GLU A 175 -9.71 8.51 -8.13
N ALA A 176 -9.29 9.27 -7.12
CA ALA A 176 -9.55 10.70 -7.04
C ALA A 176 -8.25 11.48 -7.22
N THR A 177 -8.14 12.21 -8.33
CA THR A 177 -7.00 13.09 -8.61
C THR A 177 -7.39 14.54 -8.32
N VAL A 178 -6.63 15.20 -7.44
CA VAL A 178 -6.84 16.61 -7.12
C VAL A 178 -5.68 17.43 -7.68
N VAL A 179 -6.00 18.37 -8.55
CA VAL A 179 -5.03 19.28 -9.20
C VAL A 179 -5.37 20.72 -8.84
N GLY A 180 -4.34 21.57 -8.69
CA GLY A 180 -4.53 22.99 -8.40
C GLY A 180 -4.93 23.32 -6.95
N ALA A 181 -4.77 22.37 -6.02
CA ALA A 181 -4.96 22.64 -4.59
C ALA A 181 -3.94 23.66 -4.06
N ALA A 182 -4.29 24.36 -2.98
CA ALA A 182 -3.42 25.35 -2.35
C ALA A 182 -2.14 24.74 -1.73
N SER A 183 -2.14 23.44 -1.42
CA SER A 183 -0.98 22.68 -0.99
C SER A 183 -1.17 21.19 -1.27
N THR A 184 -0.09 20.40 -1.19
CA THR A 184 -0.16 18.93 -1.25
C THR A 184 -1.02 18.36 -0.13
N GLU A 185 -1.02 18.98 1.04
CA GLU A 185 -1.86 18.59 2.18
C GLU A 185 -3.35 18.82 1.87
N ASP A 186 -3.70 19.98 1.32
CA ASP A 186 -5.06 20.29 0.87
C ASP A 186 -5.51 19.29 -0.21
N ALA A 187 -4.64 18.95 -1.17
CA ALA A 187 -4.92 17.93 -2.19
C ALA A 187 -5.18 16.55 -1.57
N ARG A 188 -4.32 16.12 -0.64
CA ARG A 188 -4.47 14.83 0.06
C ARG A 188 -5.76 14.76 0.85
N ARG A 189 -6.12 15.82 1.58
CA ARG A 189 -7.37 15.90 2.35
C ARG A 189 -8.58 15.77 1.45
N ALA A 190 -8.63 16.53 0.35
CA ALA A 190 -9.71 16.46 -0.63
C ALA A 190 -9.82 15.07 -1.26
N ALA A 191 -8.72 14.51 -1.76
CA ALA A 191 -8.72 13.20 -2.41
C ALA A 191 -9.18 12.09 -1.47
N ARG A 192 -8.63 12.06 -0.24
CA ARG A 192 -9.00 11.07 0.79
C ARG A 192 -10.48 11.17 1.18
N GLU A 193 -10.99 12.39 1.32
CA GLU A 193 -12.40 12.59 1.67
C GLU A 193 -13.34 12.07 0.56
N VAL A 194 -12.99 12.32 -0.70
CA VAL A 194 -13.77 11.83 -1.85
C VAL A 194 -13.81 10.30 -1.87
N VAL A 195 -12.66 9.63 -1.77
CA VAL A 195 -12.62 8.16 -1.87
C VAL A 195 -13.21 7.45 -0.65
N ARG A 196 -13.18 8.06 0.54
CA ARG A 196 -13.80 7.47 1.76
C ARG A 196 -15.31 7.73 1.88
N SER A 197 -15.83 8.73 1.17
CA SER A 197 -17.25 9.11 1.27
C SER A 197 -18.18 7.97 0.86
N LEU A 198 -18.98 7.48 1.82
CA LEU A 198 -20.02 6.48 1.56
C LEU A 198 -21.04 6.96 0.51
N ALA A 199 -21.33 8.26 0.47
CA ALA A 199 -22.22 8.83 -0.53
C ALA A 199 -21.62 8.69 -1.94
N VAL A 200 -20.33 8.97 -2.10
CA VAL A 200 -19.62 8.79 -3.38
C VAL A 200 -19.55 7.29 -3.73
N LYS A 201 -19.11 6.45 -2.81
CA LYS A 201 -19.00 4.98 -3.01
C LYS A 201 -20.34 4.36 -3.44
N THR A 202 -21.44 4.72 -2.80
CA THR A 202 -22.78 4.21 -3.16
C THR A 202 -23.31 4.76 -4.49
N ALA A 203 -22.97 6.00 -4.87
CA ALA A 203 -23.32 6.55 -6.18
C ALA A 203 -22.57 5.80 -7.30
N VAL A 204 -21.27 5.60 -7.13
CA VAL A 204 -20.44 4.83 -8.08
C VAL A 204 -20.96 3.38 -8.20
N TYR A 205 -21.29 2.74 -7.07
CA TYR A 205 -21.90 1.41 -7.08
C TYR A 205 -23.20 1.39 -7.90
N GLY A 206 -24.08 2.37 -7.68
CA GLY A 206 -25.35 2.54 -8.40
C GLY A 206 -25.26 3.04 -9.84
N HIS A 207 -24.05 3.22 -10.39
CA HIS A 207 -23.84 3.81 -11.73
C HIS A 207 -24.43 5.22 -11.88
N ASP A 208 -24.42 6.00 -10.79
CA ASP A 208 -24.90 7.39 -10.75
C ASP A 208 -23.69 8.34 -10.79
N PRO A 209 -23.47 9.10 -11.88
CA PRO A 209 -22.40 10.10 -12.01
C PRO A 209 -22.71 11.36 -11.18
N ASN A 210 -22.84 11.18 -9.87
CA ASN A 210 -23.34 12.18 -8.94
C ASN A 210 -22.25 13.17 -8.52
N TRP A 211 -21.96 14.14 -9.39
CA TRP A 211 -20.98 15.20 -9.12
C TRP A 211 -21.28 15.98 -7.83
N GLY A 212 -22.55 16.12 -7.45
CA GLY A 212 -22.96 16.81 -6.23
C GLY A 212 -22.44 16.11 -4.97
N ARG A 213 -22.47 14.77 -4.92
CA ARG A 213 -21.91 14.00 -3.80
C ARG A 213 -20.38 14.12 -3.72
N VAL A 214 -19.71 14.24 -4.87
CA VAL A 214 -18.25 14.44 -4.91
C VAL A 214 -17.89 15.85 -4.42
N LEU A 215 -18.55 16.90 -4.90
CA LEU A 215 -18.30 18.27 -4.42
C LEU A 215 -18.63 18.43 -2.93
N ALA A 216 -19.70 17.78 -2.45
CA ALA A 216 -20.02 17.76 -1.02
C ALA A 216 -18.88 17.10 -0.21
N ALA A 217 -18.29 16.00 -0.70
CA ALA A 217 -17.14 15.38 -0.08
C ALA A 217 -15.92 16.33 -0.08
N VAL A 218 -15.59 16.97 -1.21
CA VAL A 218 -14.49 17.95 -1.25
C VAL A 218 -14.71 19.09 -0.24
N GLY A 219 -15.93 19.63 -0.15
CA GLY A 219 -16.30 20.66 0.83
C GLY A 219 -16.14 20.21 2.28
N ASN A 220 -16.41 18.94 2.58
CA ASN A 220 -16.28 18.36 3.93
C ASN A 220 -14.83 17.99 4.30
N SER A 221 -13.92 17.93 3.32
CA SER A 221 -12.51 17.56 3.57
C SER A 221 -11.77 18.59 4.44
N GLY A 222 -12.33 19.81 4.50
CA GLY A 222 -11.75 21.00 5.11
C GLY A 222 -10.49 21.52 4.40
N CYS A 223 -10.20 21.04 3.19
CA CYS A 223 -9.20 21.65 2.32
C CYS A 223 -9.61 23.10 1.98
N ARG A 224 -8.63 23.93 1.64
CA ARG A 224 -8.93 25.25 1.05
C ARG A 224 -9.52 25.09 -0.35
N MET A 225 -10.76 25.51 -0.54
CA MET A 225 -11.51 25.42 -1.79
C MET A 225 -12.30 26.71 -2.06
N GLU A 226 -12.35 27.12 -3.33
CA GLU A 226 -13.28 28.13 -3.84
C GLU A 226 -14.26 27.46 -4.81
N GLU A 227 -15.53 27.36 -4.44
CA GLU A 227 -16.57 26.65 -5.23
C GLU A 227 -16.63 27.13 -6.68
N ALA A 228 -16.64 28.46 -6.89
CA ALA A 228 -16.73 29.08 -8.21
C ALA A 228 -15.54 28.77 -9.15
N ARG A 229 -14.45 28.21 -8.63
CA ARG A 229 -13.24 27.85 -9.38
C ARG A 229 -12.98 26.35 -9.40
N THR A 230 -13.90 25.56 -8.87
CA THR A 230 -13.75 24.11 -8.78
C THR A 230 -14.36 23.45 -10.02
N THR A 231 -13.55 22.65 -10.71
CA THR A 231 -13.99 21.82 -11.84
C THR A 231 -13.93 20.36 -11.43
N LEU A 232 -14.93 19.58 -11.86
CA LEU A 232 -14.98 18.14 -11.67
C LEU A 232 -15.09 17.47 -13.04
N CYS A 233 -14.28 16.44 -13.24
CA CYS A 233 -14.34 15.55 -14.38
C CYS A 233 -14.47 14.11 -13.86
N LEU A 234 -15.33 13.31 -14.48
CA LEU A 234 -15.41 11.88 -14.26
C LEU A 234 -14.81 11.23 -15.49
N VAL A 235 -13.80 10.38 -15.31
CA VAL A 235 -13.14 9.68 -16.40
C VAL A 235 -13.34 8.18 -16.23
N ASP A 236 -13.47 7.47 -17.35
CA ASP A 236 -13.36 6.01 -17.37
C ASP A 236 -11.90 5.54 -17.28
N ASP A 237 -11.70 4.22 -17.26
CA ASP A 237 -10.38 3.59 -17.18
C ASP A 237 -9.52 3.77 -18.45
N GLN A 238 -10.11 4.28 -19.53
CA GLN A 238 -9.42 4.63 -20.78
C GLN A 238 -9.19 6.13 -20.93
N GLY A 239 -9.59 6.93 -19.94
CA GLY A 239 -9.47 8.39 -19.97
C GLY A 239 -10.52 9.07 -20.84
N GLY A 240 -11.62 8.40 -21.16
CA GLY A 240 -12.82 9.02 -21.72
C GLY A 240 -13.54 9.84 -20.65
N GLU A 241 -13.82 11.11 -20.95
CA GLU A 241 -14.64 12.01 -20.12
C GLU A 241 -16.15 11.80 -20.35
#